data_AF-A0A939KDM9-F1
#
_entry.id   AF-A0A939KDM9-F1
#
_cell.length_a   1.000
_cell.length_b   1.000
_cell.length_c   1.000
_cell.angle_alpha   90.00
_cell.angle_beta   90.00
_cell.angle_gamma   90.00
#
_symmetry.space_group_name_H-M   'P 1'
#
loop_
_entity.id
_entity.type
_entity.pdbx_description
1 polymer ?
#
loop_
_entity_poly.entity_id
_entity_poly.type
_entity_poly.pdbx_seq_one_letter_code
_entity_poly.pdbx_strand_id
1 'polypeptide(L)'
;MVEFEDVFDEYRKSHLEPLSETTLELQRWLNEYGHDYYIAQRLKRKPQIIRKLNRLSVRLTQLQDIGGCRIIVEKNELVDQIISFLKAKIESTEELKLVRITDYREKGRDITGYRSVHLLLERSGKKLELQLRSRIQHYWAESIERTSVIYGRHLKESEGDERVISYFQKLSDAFFEIESGRTPSVRFRLEIDVAKKEAEGIIRKHSLSKAIDSHVNEDIILTLTEKERRSSSPINNWIIVFDWSSGKFVSWDIVGKTPDEAIKAYVHYENQFPAEKHFEVVLIGSSHVATVRKTHSHYFGIEDYEKILENLDESIEGFRSVGAIDVSSRQVLLKLYTKHFWGQKSVAQETLRNHFCREVHNLDATLDKLVQQGLLLREYAGGPVSLNIKARAEIDKLVS
;
A
#
# COMPACT_ATOMS: atom_id res chain seq x y z
N MET A 1 -7.39 -7.21 35.35
CA MET A 1 -6.57 -7.10 34.12
C MET A 1 -7.33 -7.66 32.92
N VAL A 2 -7.81 -8.90 32.97
CA VAL A 2 -8.61 -9.54 31.89
C VAL A 2 -9.81 -8.68 31.44
N GLU A 3 -10.61 -8.17 32.38
CA GLU A 3 -11.79 -7.33 32.07
C GLU A 3 -11.46 -6.03 31.30
N PHE A 4 -10.27 -5.45 31.51
CA PHE A 4 -9.85 -4.25 30.78
C PHE A 4 -9.35 -4.58 29.37
N GLU A 5 -8.78 -5.77 29.17
CA GLU A 5 -8.37 -6.26 27.84
C GLU A 5 -9.59 -6.63 26.99
N ASP A 6 -10.60 -7.24 27.59
CA ASP A 6 -11.86 -7.56 26.91
C ASP A 6 -12.59 -6.30 26.44
N VAL A 7 -12.70 -5.28 27.31
CA VAL A 7 -13.30 -3.98 26.95
C VAL A 7 -12.51 -3.30 25.83
N PHE A 8 -11.18 -3.41 25.84
CA PHE A 8 -10.34 -2.88 24.79
C PHE A 8 -10.58 -3.58 23.44
N ASP A 9 -10.63 -4.90 23.44
CA ASP A 9 -10.83 -5.69 22.23
C ASP A 9 -12.25 -5.51 21.67
N GLU A 10 -13.27 -5.40 22.52
CA GLU A 10 -14.63 -5.03 22.11
C GLU A 10 -14.70 -3.60 21.55
N TYR A 11 -14.00 -2.63 22.15
CA TYR A 11 -13.92 -1.29 21.59
C TYR A 11 -13.25 -1.30 20.21
N ARG A 12 -12.13 -2.01 20.06
CA ARG A 12 -11.41 -2.15 18.79
C ARG A 12 -12.26 -2.86 17.73
N LYS A 13 -12.95 -3.93 18.10
CA LYS A 13 -13.92 -4.66 17.28
C LYS A 13 -15.04 -3.78 16.76
N SER A 14 -15.59 -2.91 17.60
CA SER A 14 -16.69 -2.01 17.22
C SER A 14 -16.35 -1.04 16.09
N HIS A 15 -15.08 -0.94 15.67
CA HIS A 15 -14.66 -0.15 14.52
C HIS A 15 -14.61 -0.95 13.21
N LEU A 16 -14.61 -2.29 13.26
CA LEU A 16 -14.33 -3.12 12.09
C LEU A 16 -15.49 -3.12 11.08
N GLU A 17 -16.73 -3.14 11.56
CA GLU A 17 -17.92 -3.03 10.71
C GLU A 17 -18.01 -1.63 10.05
N PRO A 18 -18.02 -0.50 10.78
CA PRO A 18 -17.99 0.83 10.15
C PRO A 18 -16.82 1.02 9.18
N LEU A 19 -15.64 0.48 9.50
CA LEU A 19 -14.47 0.54 8.62
C LEU A 19 -14.70 -0.21 7.30
N SER A 20 -15.29 -1.40 7.37
CA SER A 20 -15.58 -2.23 6.19
C SER A 20 -16.65 -1.59 5.32
N GLU A 21 -17.72 -1.07 5.91
CA GLU A 21 -18.75 -0.37 5.18
C GLU A 21 -18.22 0.91 4.51
N THR A 22 -17.44 1.72 5.23
CA THR A 22 -16.79 2.91 4.65
C THR A 22 -15.85 2.52 3.50
N THR A 23 -15.07 1.45 3.64
CA THR A 23 -14.16 1.00 2.57
C THR A 23 -14.93 0.57 1.31
N LEU A 24 -16.00 -0.20 1.46
CA LEU A 24 -16.86 -0.61 0.35
C LEU A 24 -17.56 0.58 -0.32
N GLU A 25 -18.00 1.55 0.47
CA GLU A 25 -18.61 2.78 -0.04
C GLU A 25 -17.63 3.64 -0.83
N LEU A 26 -16.43 3.86 -0.29
CA LEU A 26 -15.35 4.55 -1.00
C LEU A 26 -15.02 3.84 -2.32
N GLN A 27 -14.93 2.50 -2.32
CA GLN A 27 -14.73 1.72 -3.54
C GLN A 27 -15.85 1.95 -4.57
N ARG A 28 -17.12 1.89 -4.14
CA ARG A 28 -18.26 2.12 -5.02
C ARG A 28 -18.19 3.50 -5.67
N TRP A 29 -17.87 4.55 -4.91
CA TRP A 29 -17.73 5.90 -5.47
C TRP A 29 -16.52 6.01 -6.41
N LEU A 30 -15.37 5.44 -6.04
CA LEU A 30 -14.15 5.53 -6.84
C LEU A 30 -14.22 4.73 -8.15
N ASN A 31 -15.14 3.77 -8.27
CA ASN A 31 -15.42 3.13 -9.56
C ASN A 31 -15.93 4.12 -10.63
N GLU A 32 -16.56 5.22 -10.21
CA GLU A 32 -17.00 6.31 -11.11
C GLU A 32 -15.86 7.32 -11.41
N TYR A 33 -14.79 7.31 -10.61
CA TYR A 33 -13.70 8.28 -10.71
C TYR A 33 -12.78 8.07 -11.92
N GLY A 34 -12.73 6.86 -12.48
CA GLY A 34 -12.08 6.58 -13.77
C GLY A 34 -10.54 6.50 -13.75
N HIS A 35 -9.92 6.50 -12.56
CA HIS A 35 -8.48 6.32 -12.39
C HIS A 35 -8.16 5.10 -11.54
N ASP A 36 -7.01 4.48 -11.80
CA ASP A 36 -6.52 3.36 -10.99
C ASP A 36 -6.21 3.80 -9.56
N TYR A 37 -6.63 2.98 -8.61
CA TYR A 37 -6.36 3.18 -7.20
C TYR A 37 -6.16 1.84 -6.50
N TYR A 38 -5.41 1.85 -5.41
CA TYR A 38 -5.33 0.74 -4.46
C TYR A 38 -6.00 1.16 -3.16
N ILE A 39 -6.89 0.33 -2.63
CA ILE A 39 -7.53 0.56 -1.33
C ILE A 39 -7.42 -0.66 -0.43
N ALA A 40 -7.00 -0.41 0.80
CA ALA A 40 -6.99 -1.42 1.86
C ALA A 40 -7.37 -0.79 3.19
N GLN A 41 -8.11 -1.55 3.98
CA GLN A 41 -8.38 -1.20 5.37
C GLN A 41 -7.40 -1.93 6.29
N ARG A 42 -7.14 -1.32 7.45
CA ARG A 42 -6.28 -1.87 8.48
C ARG A 42 -6.82 -1.49 9.84
N LEU A 43 -6.90 -2.46 10.72
CA LEU A 43 -7.21 -2.22 12.12
C LEU A 43 -5.93 -1.93 12.91
N LYS A 44 -5.97 -0.93 13.78
CA LYS A 44 -4.81 -0.55 14.56
C LYS A 44 -4.45 -1.64 15.59
N ARG A 45 -3.14 -1.89 15.71
CA ARG A 45 -2.57 -2.95 16.56
C ARG A 45 -2.65 -2.58 18.03
N LYS A 46 -2.89 -3.56 18.91
CA LYS A 46 -2.98 -3.32 20.37
C LYS A 46 -1.71 -2.63 20.93
N PRO A 47 -0.47 -3.07 20.62
CA PRO A 47 0.74 -2.39 21.08
C PRO A 47 0.84 -0.93 20.63
N GLN A 48 0.43 -0.63 19.40
CA GLN A 48 0.45 0.73 18.84
C GLN A 48 -0.60 1.65 19.46
N ILE A 49 -1.76 1.09 19.85
CA ILE A 49 -2.75 1.83 20.61
C ILE A 49 -2.22 2.16 22.01
N ILE A 50 -1.68 1.18 22.73
CA ILE A 50 -1.11 1.36 24.09
C ILE A 50 0.01 2.40 24.07
N ARG A 51 0.96 2.31 23.13
CA ARG A 51 2.03 3.31 22.97
C ARG A 51 1.48 4.72 22.75
N LYS A 52 0.45 4.87 21.92
CA LYS A 52 -0.18 6.17 21.67
C LYS A 52 -0.90 6.73 22.90
N LEU A 53 -1.58 5.87 23.66
CA LEU A 53 -2.22 6.26 24.93
C LEU A 53 -1.17 6.76 25.93
N ASN A 54 -0.07 6.03 26.09
CA ASN A 54 1.02 6.42 27.00
C ASN A 54 1.70 7.73 26.57
N ARG A 55 1.96 7.91 25.27
CA ARG A 55 2.62 9.13 24.74
C ARG A 55 1.75 10.38 24.85
N LEU A 56 0.44 10.25 24.58
CA LEU A 56 -0.47 11.40 24.51
C LEU A 56 -1.27 11.62 25.79
N SER A 57 -1.26 10.68 26.74
CA SER A 57 -2.04 10.72 27.99
C SER A 57 -3.54 10.98 27.74
N VAL A 58 -4.11 10.35 26.71
CA VAL A 58 -5.53 10.48 26.32
C VAL A 58 -6.32 9.21 26.64
N ARG A 59 -7.65 9.31 26.70
CA ARG A 59 -8.53 8.13 26.85
C ARG A 59 -8.65 7.36 25.53
N LEU A 60 -8.91 6.05 25.62
CA LEU A 60 -9.14 5.18 24.45
C LEU A 60 -10.22 5.73 23.51
N THR A 61 -11.32 6.23 24.06
CA THR A 61 -12.43 6.82 23.28
C THR A 61 -12.08 8.11 22.56
N GLN A 62 -10.94 8.74 22.89
CA GLN A 62 -10.45 9.94 22.22
C GLN A 62 -9.49 9.61 21.06
N LEU A 63 -9.08 8.35 20.91
CA LEU A 63 -8.29 7.93 19.76
C LEU A 63 -9.14 7.93 18.49
N GLN A 64 -8.60 8.57 17.46
CA GLN A 64 -9.30 8.82 16.21
C GLN A 64 -8.94 7.82 15.10
N ASP A 65 -7.89 7.02 15.30
CA ASP A 65 -7.24 6.20 14.28
C ASP A 65 -7.25 4.71 14.62
N ILE A 66 -8.36 4.20 15.18
CA ILE A 66 -8.51 2.76 15.47
C ILE A 66 -8.77 1.98 14.17
N GLY A 67 -9.72 2.45 13.36
CA GLY A 67 -9.96 1.94 12.01
C GLY A 67 -9.31 2.87 10.98
N GLY A 68 -8.41 2.33 10.17
CA GLY A 68 -7.71 3.08 9.12
C GLY A 68 -8.02 2.52 7.73
N CYS A 69 -8.24 3.39 6.77
CA CYS A 69 -8.31 3.06 5.35
C CYS A 69 -7.19 3.79 4.61
N ARG A 70 -6.61 3.17 3.60
CA ARG A 70 -5.54 3.78 2.79
C ARG A 70 -5.93 3.69 1.33
N ILE A 71 -5.91 4.82 0.63
CA ILE A 71 -6.00 4.89 -0.82
C ILE A 71 -4.66 5.36 -1.37
N ILE A 72 -4.14 4.63 -2.35
CA ILE A 72 -2.92 4.96 -3.08
C ILE A 72 -3.29 5.20 -4.54
N VAL A 73 -2.84 6.32 -5.08
CA VAL A 73 -3.01 6.71 -6.50
C VAL A 73 -1.68 7.01 -7.15
N GLU A 74 -1.64 7.02 -8.47
CA GLU A 74 -0.41 7.13 -9.26
C GLU A 74 0.41 8.38 -8.89
N LYS A 75 -0.22 9.55 -8.85
CA LYS A 75 0.45 10.84 -8.68
C LYS A 75 -0.26 11.74 -7.68
N ASN A 76 0.45 12.79 -7.24
CA ASN A 76 -0.05 13.69 -6.23
C ASN A 76 -1.24 14.53 -6.70
N GLU A 77 -1.35 14.84 -8.01
CA GLU A 77 -2.48 15.58 -8.56
C GLU A 77 -3.79 14.79 -8.44
N LEU A 78 -3.73 13.46 -8.54
CA LEU A 78 -4.90 12.59 -8.35
C LEU A 78 -5.35 12.57 -6.88
N VAL A 79 -4.45 12.83 -5.93
CA VAL A 79 -4.83 12.97 -4.51
C VAL A 79 -5.75 14.18 -4.34
N ASP A 80 -5.44 15.32 -4.95
CA ASP A 80 -6.26 16.54 -4.87
C ASP A 80 -7.65 16.36 -5.51
N GLN A 81 -7.68 15.66 -6.63
CA GLN A 81 -8.92 15.31 -7.32
C GLN A 81 -9.79 14.37 -6.47
N ILE A 82 -9.20 13.32 -5.87
CA ILE A 82 -9.93 12.42 -4.96
C ILE A 82 -10.45 13.19 -3.75
N ILE A 83 -9.68 14.11 -3.17
CA ILE A 83 -10.15 14.92 -2.03
C ILE A 83 -11.40 15.70 -2.42
N SER A 84 -11.38 16.35 -3.59
CA SER A 84 -12.50 17.15 -4.10
C SER A 84 -13.72 16.27 -4.40
N PHE A 85 -13.50 15.11 -5.02
CA PHE A 85 -14.52 14.12 -5.33
C PHE A 85 -15.18 13.55 -4.06
N LEU A 86 -14.37 13.13 -3.08
CA LEU A 86 -14.86 12.57 -1.83
C LEU A 86 -15.62 13.61 -1.00
N LYS A 87 -15.17 14.86 -0.96
CA LYS A 87 -15.93 15.95 -0.30
C LYS A 87 -17.34 16.06 -0.87
N ALA A 88 -17.47 16.13 -2.19
CA ALA A 88 -18.77 16.23 -2.86
C ALA A 88 -19.68 15.02 -2.60
N LYS A 89 -19.13 13.80 -2.66
CA LYS A 89 -19.89 12.57 -2.36
C LYS A 89 -20.33 12.49 -0.90
N ILE A 90 -19.44 12.86 0.03
CA ILE A 90 -19.73 12.86 1.46
C ILE A 90 -20.82 13.90 1.79
N GLU A 91 -20.77 15.09 1.20
CA GLU A 91 -21.82 16.11 1.38
C GLU A 91 -23.20 15.65 0.88
N SER A 92 -23.24 14.71 -0.07
CA SER A 92 -24.48 14.11 -0.59
C SER A 92 -24.98 12.88 0.17
N THR A 93 -24.32 12.48 1.27
CA THR A 93 -24.62 11.25 2.03
C THR A 93 -24.84 11.58 3.51
N GLU A 94 -25.79 10.92 4.18
CA GLU A 94 -26.05 11.19 5.61
C GLU A 94 -25.25 10.30 6.56
N GLU A 95 -24.89 9.10 6.09
CA GLU A 95 -24.26 8.03 6.88
C GLU A 95 -22.77 8.25 7.16
N LEU A 96 -22.08 9.01 6.30
CA LEU A 96 -20.65 9.27 6.39
C LEU A 96 -20.40 10.77 6.52
N LYS A 97 -19.64 11.19 7.53
CA LYS A 97 -19.34 12.61 7.78
C LYS A 97 -17.85 12.87 7.69
N LEU A 98 -17.47 13.95 7.01
CA LEU A 98 -16.11 14.46 7.02
C LEU A 98 -15.91 15.39 8.23
N VAL A 99 -15.08 14.97 9.18
CA VAL A 99 -14.82 15.72 10.41
C VAL A 99 -13.66 16.70 10.24
N ARG A 100 -12.57 16.26 9.60
CA ARG A 100 -11.36 17.07 9.43
C ARG A 100 -10.52 16.56 8.26
N ILE A 101 -9.84 17.47 7.57
CA ILE A 101 -8.72 17.14 6.66
C ILE A 101 -7.43 17.70 7.25
N THR A 102 -6.36 16.93 7.19
CA THR A 102 -5.01 17.36 7.55
C THR A 102 -4.05 16.96 6.45
N ASP A 103 -3.41 17.95 5.82
CA ASP A 103 -2.47 17.74 4.73
C ASP A 103 -1.03 17.86 5.22
N TYR A 104 -0.27 16.77 5.13
CA TYR A 104 1.13 16.73 5.51
C TYR A 104 2.09 16.76 4.32
N ARG A 105 1.60 16.92 3.09
CA ARG A 105 2.44 16.78 1.89
C ARG A 105 3.42 17.94 1.73
N GLU A 106 3.05 19.15 2.10
CA GLU A 106 3.92 20.32 1.92
C GLU A 106 5.12 20.28 2.88
N LYS A 107 4.85 20.16 4.18
CA LYS A 107 5.87 20.33 5.24
C LYS A 107 6.33 19.01 5.88
N GLY A 108 5.69 17.89 5.54
CA GLY A 108 5.78 16.68 6.33
C GLY A 108 4.97 16.78 7.63
N ARG A 109 4.69 15.63 8.26
CA ARG A 109 4.00 15.58 9.57
C ARG A 109 4.92 15.93 10.73
N ASP A 110 6.19 15.57 10.60
CA ASP A 110 7.20 15.63 11.65
C ASP A 110 8.59 15.67 10.99
N ILE A 111 9.64 15.61 11.81
CA ILE A 111 11.03 15.60 11.35
C ILE A 111 11.40 14.34 10.55
N THR A 112 10.56 13.31 10.53
CA THR A 112 10.89 12.07 9.81
C THR A 112 10.78 12.26 8.31
N GLY A 113 9.94 13.19 7.84
CA GLY A 113 9.65 13.39 6.42
C GLY A 113 8.35 12.70 5.95
N TYR A 114 7.49 12.26 6.86
CA TYR A 114 6.24 11.60 6.50
C TYR A 114 5.27 12.53 5.76
N ARG A 115 4.77 12.09 4.59
CA ARG A 115 3.82 12.82 3.73
C ARG A 115 2.58 11.98 3.37
N SER A 116 1.40 12.57 3.50
CA SER A 116 0.09 12.01 3.13
C SER A 116 -0.99 13.06 3.42
N VAL A 117 -2.18 12.92 2.84
CA VAL A 117 -3.38 13.64 3.33
C VAL A 117 -4.21 12.70 4.20
N HIS A 118 -4.61 13.17 5.38
CA HIS A 118 -5.45 12.44 6.32
C HIS A 118 -6.84 13.05 6.35
N LEU A 119 -7.85 12.25 6.05
CA LEU A 119 -9.26 12.60 6.19
C LEU A 119 -9.79 11.86 7.41
N LEU A 120 -10.21 12.61 8.42
CA LEU A 120 -10.93 12.06 9.57
C LEU A 120 -12.41 11.98 9.20
N LEU A 121 -12.91 10.76 9.11
CA LEU A 121 -14.29 10.44 8.80
C LEU A 121 -15.01 9.96 10.06
N GLU A 122 -16.32 10.12 10.10
CA GLU A 122 -17.18 9.56 11.15
C GLU A 122 -18.36 8.81 10.52
N ARG A 123 -18.54 7.57 10.96
CA ARG A 123 -19.65 6.68 10.57
C ARG A 123 -20.14 5.94 11.80
N SER A 124 -21.45 5.93 12.03
CA SER A 124 -22.08 5.22 13.17
C SER A 124 -21.44 5.55 14.53
N GLY A 125 -21.05 6.83 14.74
CA GLY A 125 -20.39 7.30 15.96
C GLY A 125 -18.94 6.83 16.15
N LYS A 126 -18.33 6.20 15.13
CA LYS A 126 -16.92 5.78 15.13
C LYS A 126 -16.10 6.66 14.21
N LYS A 127 -14.93 7.06 14.69
CA LYS A 127 -13.95 7.83 13.92
C LYS A 127 -13.03 6.89 13.14
N LEU A 128 -12.87 7.18 11.86
CA LEU A 128 -12.08 6.41 10.92
C LEU A 128 -11.08 7.34 10.24
N GLU A 129 -9.84 6.89 10.07
CA GLU A 129 -8.80 7.67 9.39
C GLU A 129 -8.61 7.15 7.96
N LEU A 130 -8.91 7.99 6.97
CA LEU A 130 -8.57 7.73 5.57
C LEU A 130 -7.25 8.42 5.21
N GLN A 131 -6.27 7.64 4.79
CA GLN A 131 -4.96 8.11 4.34
C GLN A 131 -4.91 8.09 2.81
N LEU A 132 -4.79 9.26 2.20
CA LEU A 132 -4.56 9.40 0.77
C LEU A 132 -3.07 9.63 0.51
N ARG A 133 -2.52 8.85 -0.42
CA ARG A 133 -1.10 8.94 -0.81
C ARG A 133 -0.93 8.80 -2.32
N SER A 134 0.05 9.50 -2.85
CA SER A 134 0.64 9.11 -4.14
C SER A 134 1.48 7.83 -3.98
N ARG A 135 1.93 7.25 -5.09
CA ARG A 135 2.85 6.12 -5.07
C ARG A 135 4.20 6.46 -4.48
N ILE A 136 4.70 7.66 -4.75
CA ILE A 136 5.97 8.14 -4.24
C ILE A 136 5.90 8.29 -2.71
N GLN A 137 4.82 8.89 -2.20
CA GLN A 137 4.56 9.02 -0.76
C GLN A 137 4.39 7.65 -0.08
N HIS A 138 3.70 6.73 -0.74
CA HIS A 138 3.54 5.36 -0.25
C HIS A 138 4.86 4.59 -0.22
N TYR A 139 5.64 4.66 -1.30
CA TYR A 139 6.96 4.05 -1.38
C TYR A 139 7.88 4.55 -0.27
N TRP A 140 7.94 5.87 -0.04
CA TRP A 140 8.71 6.44 1.08
C TRP A 140 8.25 5.85 2.42
N ALA A 141 6.92 5.79 2.63
CA ALA A 141 6.34 5.30 3.86
C ALA A 141 6.60 3.81 4.09
N GLU A 142 6.75 2.98 3.04
CA GLU A 142 7.15 1.58 3.16
C GLU A 142 8.66 1.44 3.36
N SER A 143 9.48 2.25 2.68
CA SER A 143 10.95 2.22 2.80
C SER A 143 11.44 2.50 4.22
N ILE A 144 10.85 3.49 4.90
CA ILE A 144 11.20 3.77 6.30
C ILE A 144 10.70 2.68 7.27
N GLU A 145 9.61 1.97 6.96
CA GLU A 145 9.14 0.81 7.76
C GLU A 145 10.07 -0.38 7.58
N ARG A 146 10.45 -0.72 6.34
CA ARG A 146 11.46 -1.75 6.04
C ARG A 146 12.76 -1.47 6.79
N THR A 147 13.23 -0.22 6.72
CA THR A 147 14.45 0.19 7.41
C THR A 147 14.30 0.15 8.91
N SER A 148 13.12 0.47 9.46
CA SER A 148 12.84 0.33 10.89
C SER A 148 13.03 -1.11 11.35
N VAL A 149 12.60 -2.09 10.54
CA VAL A 149 12.82 -3.52 10.81
C VAL A 149 14.30 -3.86 10.82
N ILE A 150 15.04 -3.50 9.75
CA ILE A 150 16.48 -3.79 9.63
C ILE A 150 17.29 -3.15 10.75
N TYR A 151 16.93 -1.91 11.11
CA TYR A 151 17.62 -1.13 12.12
C TYR A 151 17.19 -1.49 13.55
N GLY A 152 16.05 -2.17 13.72
CA GLY A 152 15.48 -2.51 15.03
C GLY A 152 14.99 -1.28 15.82
N ARG A 153 14.58 -0.22 15.13
CA ARG A 153 14.13 1.06 15.72
C ARG A 153 12.89 1.57 15.01
N HIS A 154 11.91 2.12 15.72
CA HIS A 154 10.72 2.72 15.11
C HIS A 154 10.99 4.13 14.56
N LEU A 155 11.63 4.23 13.39
CA LEU A 155 12.08 5.49 12.79
C LEU A 155 10.96 6.52 12.58
N LYS A 156 9.75 6.08 12.22
CA LYS A 156 8.57 6.97 12.09
C LYS A 156 8.10 7.57 13.42
N GLU A 157 8.47 6.96 14.54
CA GLU A 157 8.19 7.48 15.86
C GLU A 157 9.37 8.31 16.40
N SER A 158 10.29 8.70 15.52
CA SER A 158 11.56 9.38 15.83
C SER A 158 12.46 8.57 16.78
N GLU A 159 12.32 7.24 16.79
CA GLU A 159 13.23 6.36 17.49
C GLU A 159 14.40 6.00 16.56
N GLY A 160 15.64 6.27 16.99
CA GLY A 160 16.85 5.96 16.23
C GLY A 160 17.83 7.13 16.21
N ASP A 161 18.94 6.95 15.49
CA ASP A 161 19.92 8.02 15.31
C ASP A 161 19.38 9.13 14.39
N GLU A 162 19.55 10.39 14.80
CA GLU A 162 19.08 11.57 14.07
C GLU A 162 19.61 11.64 12.63
N ARG A 163 20.79 11.07 12.35
CA ARG A 163 21.36 11.04 11.00
C ARG A 163 20.59 10.10 10.08
N VAL A 164 20.09 8.98 10.61
CA VAL A 164 19.21 8.05 9.85
C VAL A 164 17.88 8.73 9.57
N ILE A 165 17.30 9.42 10.55
CA ILE A 165 16.06 10.18 10.39
C ILE A 165 16.27 11.32 9.37
N SER A 166 17.40 12.03 9.44
CA SER A 166 17.76 13.11 8.51
C SER A 166 17.88 12.62 7.07
N TYR A 167 18.43 11.42 6.84
CA TYR A 167 18.43 10.81 5.50
C TYR A 167 17.00 10.67 4.97
N PHE A 168 16.07 10.11 5.76
CA PHE A 168 14.68 9.95 5.34
C PHE A 168 13.96 11.27 5.11
N GLN A 169 14.26 12.29 5.92
CA GLN A 169 13.76 13.64 5.72
C GLN A 169 14.21 14.21 4.37
N LYS A 170 15.53 14.17 4.08
CA LYS A 170 16.09 14.64 2.80
C LYS A 170 15.55 13.86 1.60
N LEU A 171 15.43 12.54 1.74
CA LEU A 171 14.84 11.68 0.71
C LEU A 171 13.39 12.09 0.44
N SER A 172 12.61 12.34 1.50
CA SER A 172 11.26 12.87 1.34
C SER A 172 11.31 14.18 0.57
N ASP A 173 12.09 15.17 0.99
CA ASP A 173 12.15 16.48 0.35
C ASP A 173 12.48 16.38 -1.15
N ALA A 174 13.39 15.49 -1.55
CA ALA A 174 13.63 15.20 -2.96
C ALA A 174 12.41 14.62 -3.68
N PHE A 175 11.66 13.74 -3.04
CA PHE A 175 10.41 13.21 -3.59
C PHE A 175 9.36 14.30 -3.77
N PHE A 176 9.25 15.26 -2.86
CA PHE A 176 8.33 16.39 -3.01
C PHE A 176 8.70 17.31 -4.18
N GLU A 177 10.00 17.54 -4.42
CA GLU A 177 10.46 18.25 -5.61
C GLU A 177 10.00 17.52 -6.89
N ILE A 178 10.20 16.19 -6.95
CA ILE A 178 9.79 15.35 -8.08
C ILE A 178 8.27 15.38 -8.27
N GLU A 179 7.49 15.22 -7.20
CA GLU A 179 6.03 15.29 -7.23
C GLU A 179 5.52 16.66 -7.66
N SER A 180 6.29 17.72 -7.44
CA SER A 180 5.98 19.07 -7.89
C SER A 180 6.46 19.38 -9.31
N GLY A 181 6.95 18.38 -10.05
CA GLY A 181 7.48 18.54 -11.40
C GLY A 181 8.86 19.22 -11.47
N ARG A 182 9.55 19.35 -10.34
CA ARG A 182 10.91 19.91 -10.25
C ARG A 182 11.95 18.79 -10.19
N THR A 183 13.16 19.10 -10.62
CA THR A 183 14.28 18.16 -10.54
C THR A 183 15.19 18.55 -9.37
N PRO A 184 15.43 17.64 -8.41
CA PRO A 184 16.42 17.87 -7.36
C PRO A 184 17.79 18.24 -7.93
N SER A 185 18.38 19.32 -7.43
CA SER A 185 19.69 19.81 -7.89
C SER A 185 20.78 18.75 -7.68
N VAL A 186 21.85 18.80 -8.48
CA VAL A 186 23.01 17.90 -8.34
C VAL A 186 23.61 17.96 -6.94
N ARG A 187 23.70 19.18 -6.37
CA ARG A 187 24.18 19.37 -5.00
C ARG A 187 23.29 18.65 -3.98
N PHE A 188 21.98 18.79 -4.11
CA PHE A 188 21.04 18.16 -3.18
C PHE A 188 21.05 16.62 -3.30
N ARG A 189 21.20 16.10 -4.53
CA ARG A 189 21.42 14.66 -4.77
C ARG A 189 22.67 14.15 -4.04
N LEU A 190 23.79 14.87 -4.15
CA LEU A 190 25.03 14.53 -3.43
C LEU A 190 24.85 14.57 -1.90
N GLU A 191 24.10 15.53 -1.37
CA GLU A 191 23.80 15.62 0.06
C GLU A 191 22.99 14.40 0.55
N ILE A 192 22.05 13.89 -0.27
CA ILE A 192 21.30 12.65 0.02
C ILE A 192 22.24 11.45 -0.01
N ASP A 193 23.14 11.35 -0.99
CA ASP A 193 24.09 10.22 -1.10
C ASP A 193 25.07 10.18 0.08
N VAL A 194 25.53 11.33 0.55
CA VAL A 194 26.36 11.43 1.76
C VAL A 194 25.57 10.99 2.99
N ALA A 195 24.35 11.52 3.17
CA ALA A 195 23.48 11.14 4.28
C ALA A 195 23.13 9.65 4.26
N LYS A 196 22.93 9.06 3.08
CA LYS A 196 22.73 7.63 2.86
C LYS A 196 23.90 6.83 3.42
N LYS A 197 25.12 7.14 2.99
CA LYS A 197 26.34 6.41 3.43
C LYS A 197 26.53 6.46 4.94
N GLU A 198 26.31 7.63 5.54
CA GLU A 198 26.37 7.79 7.00
C GLU A 198 25.30 6.95 7.71
N ALA A 199 24.05 7.03 7.24
CA ALA A 199 22.94 6.27 7.79
C ALA A 199 23.15 4.76 7.67
N GLU A 200 23.61 4.25 6.52
CA GLU A 200 23.95 2.84 6.32
C GLU A 200 25.05 2.38 7.28
N GLY A 201 26.09 3.20 7.49
CA GLY A 201 27.16 2.89 8.43
C GLY A 201 26.69 2.80 9.88
N ILE A 202 25.67 3.58 10.26
CA ILE A 202 25.04 3.51 11.58
C ILE A 202 24.15 2.28 11.68
N ILE A 203 23.31 2.06 10.67
CA ILE A 203 22.38 0.93 10.64
C ILE A 203 23.18 -0.36 10.73
N ARG A 204 24.19 -0.59 9.88
CA ARG A 204 25.01 -1.83 9.88
C ARG A 204 25.71 -2.13 11.21
N LYS A 205 26.07 -1.11 12.00
CA LYS A 205 26.65 -1.30 13.35
C LYS A 205 25.64 -1.80 14.38
N HIS A 206 24.36 -1.54 14.16
CA HIS A 206 23.26 -1.87 15.06
C HIS A 206 22.31 -2.95 14.52
N SER A 207 22.40 -3.26 13.22
CA SER A 207 21.58 -4.25 12.55
C SER A 207 21.70 -5.59 13.23
N LEU A 208 20.56 -6.19 13.52
CA LEU A 208 20.48 -7.57 14.00
C LEU A 208 21.11 -8.47 12.94
N SER A 209 22.23 -9.10 13.25
CA SER A 209 23.02 -9.95 12.35
C SER A 209 22.28 -11.18 11.77
N LYS A 210 21.01 -11.38 12.14
CA LYS A 210 20.17 -12.53 11.79
C LYS A 210 19.04 -12.24 10.80
N ALA A 211 18.78 -10.96 10.45
CA ALA A 211 17.68 -10.62 9.54
C ALA A 211 17.99 -10.86 8.05
N ILE A 212 19.25 -11.13 7.70
CA ILE A 212 19.81 -11.03 6.34
C ILE A 212 19.32 -12.13 5.37
N ASP A 213 18.54 -13.12 5.84
CA ASP A 213 18.22 -14.34 5.07
C ASP A 213 16.72 -14.52 4.79
N SER A 214 15.97 -13.41 4.63
CA SER A 214 14.55 -13.48 4.23
C SER A 214 14.39 -13.24 2.74
N HIS A 215 14.18 -14.31 1.95
CA HIS A 215 13.71 -14.17 0.57
C HIS A 215 12.20 -13.88 0.57
N VAL A 216 11.72 -13.11 -0.41
CA VAL A 216 10.28 -12.98 -0.67
C VAL A 216 9.74 -14.38 -0.98
N ASN A 217 8.83 -14.87 -0.14
CA ASN A 217 8.27 -16.20 -0.33
C ASN A 217 7.12 -16.12 -1.35
N GLU A 218 7.43 -16.25 -2.65
CA GLU A 218 6.43 -16.18 -3.72
C GLU A 218 5.35 -17.28 -3.59
N ASP A 219 5.67 -18.43 -2.99
CA ASP A 219 4.71 -19.51 -2.76
C ASP A 219 3.57 -19.09 -1.82
N ILE A 220 3.85 -18.20 -0.87
CA ILE A 220 2.84 -17.61 0.02
C ILE A 220 1.85 -16.76 -0.78
N ILE A 221 2.33 -16.00 -1.76
CA ILE A 221 1.48 -15.15 -2.61
C ILE A 221 0.56 -16.00 -3.48
N LEU A 222 1.07 -17.08 -4.06
CA LEU A 222 0.27 -18.03 -4.83
C LEU A 222 -0.84 -18.62 -3.96
N THR A 223 -0.49 -19.07 -2.76
CA THR A 223 -1.45 -19.68 -1.82
C THR A 223 -2.51 -18.68 -1.34
N LEU A 224 -2.11 -17.42 -1.08
CA LEU A 224 -3.04 -16.33 -0.74
C LEU A 224 -4.05 -16.09 -1.88
N THR A 225 -3.55 -16.04 -3.12
CA THR A 225 -4.37 -15.82 -4.32
C THR A 225 -5.35 -16.97 -4.56
N GLU A 226 -4.92 -18.21 -4.33
CA GLU A 226 -5.80 -19.38 -4.43
C GLU A 226 -6.91 -19.38 -3.37
N LYS A 227 -6.60 -19.02 -2.11
CA LYS A 227 -7.62 -18.90 -1.07
C LYS A 227 -8.59 -17.76 -1.34
N GLU A 228 -8.12 -16.63 -1.86
CA GLU A 228 -8.97 -15.53 -2.29
C GLU A 228 -9.97 -15.94 -3.37
N ARG A 229 -9.53 -16.68 -4.41
CA ARG A 229 -10.42 -17.15 -5.49
C ARG A 229 -11.60 -17.98 -4.98
N ARG A 230 -11.47 -18.60 -3.82
CA ARG A 230 -12.53 -19.40 -3.17
C ARG A 230 -13.44 -18.57 -2.27
N SER A 231 -13.09 -17.32 -1.99
CA SER A 231 -13.91 -16.39 -1.20
C SER A 231 -14.91 -15.66 -2.09
N SER A 232 -16.14 -15.54 -1.60
CA SER A 232 -17.21 -14.74 -2.22
C SER A 232 -17.41 -13.38 -1.53
N SER A 233 -16.56 -13.03 -0.56
CA SER A 233 -16.70 -11.80 0.22
C SER A 233 -16.25 -10.58 -0.58
N PRO A 234 -16.94 -9.43 -0.50
CA PRO A 234 -16.50 -8.20 -1.16
C PRO A 234 -15.21 -7.63 -0.53
N ILE A 235 -14.94 -7.96 0.75
CA ILE A 235 -13.66 -7.71 1.43
C ILE A 235 -13.21 -9.01 2.11
N ASN A 236 -11.95 -9.39 1.88
CA ASN A 236 -11.26 -10.45 2.58
C ASN A 236 -10.40 -9.85 3.69
N ASN A 237 -10.51 -10.40 4.90
CA ASN A 237 -9.68 -10.03 6.03
C ASN A 237 -8.49 -11.00 6.13
N TRP A 238 -7.29 -10.44 6.13
CA TRP A 238 -6.03 -11.17 6.17
C TRP A 238 -5.33 -10.87 7.49
N ILE A 239 -4.95 -11.91 8.21
CA ILE A 239 -3.97 -11.81 9.29
C ILE A 239 -2.59 -12.05 8.70
N ILE A 240 -1.65 -11.16 9.00
CA ILE A 240 -0.23 -11.32 8.70
C ILE A 240 0.55 -11.33 10.01
N VAL A 241 1.42 -12.32 10.16
CA VAL A 241 2.35 -12.46 11.28
C VAL A 241 3.77 -12.26 10.75
N PHE A 242 4.46 -11.28 11.33
CA PHE A 242 5.81 -10.89 10.95
C PHE A 242 6.73 -10.92 12.17
N ASP A 243 7.94 -11.46 12.03
CA ASP A 243 8.96 -11.50 13.08
C ASP A 243 9.98 -10.38 12.84
N TRP A 244 9.99 -9.37 13.70
CA TRP A 244 10.96 -8.27 13.65
C TRP A 244 12.38 -8.71 14.01
N SER A 245 12.54 -9.76 14.79
CA SER A 245 13.87 -10.24 15.20
C SER A 245 14.63 -10.87 14.05
N SER A 246 13.91 -11.57 13.16
CA SER A 246 14.48 -12.19 11.97
C SER A 246 14.15 -11.44 10.67
N GLY A 247 13.34 -10.38 10.70
CA GLY A 247 12.87 -9.68 9.51
C GLY A 247 12.03 -10.56 8.57
N LYS A 248 11.38 -11.61 9.09
CA LYS A 248 10.74 -12.65 8.26
C LYS A 248 9.24 -12.61 8.37
N PHE A 249 8.59 -12.83 7.24
CA PHE A 249 7.22 -13.29 7.20
C PHE A 249 7.14 -14.66 7.89
N VAL A 250 6.23 -14.82 8.87
CA VAL A 250 6.07 -16.05 9.65
C VAL A 250 4.88 -16.85 9.17
N SER A 251 3.72 -16.19 9.08
CA SER A 251 2.45 -16.86 8.79
C SER A 251 1.42 -15.85 8.30
N TRP A 252 0.40 -16.36 7.63
CA TRP A 252 -0.80 -15.62 7.30
C TRP A 252 -2.04 -16.48 7.53
N ASP A 253 -3.17 -15.81 7.67
CA ASP A 253 -4.48 -16.46 7.62
C ASP A 253 -5.51 -15.59 6.91
N ILE A 254 -6.53 -16.23 6.36
CA ILE A 254 -7.75 -15.55 5.91
C ILE A 254 -8.81 -15.78 6.97
N VAL A 255 -9.26 -14.70 7.60
CA VAL A 255 -10.18 -14.79 8.73
C VAL A 255 -11.62 -14.53 8.31
N GLY A 256 -12.53 -15.01 9.15
CA GLY A 256 -13.97 -15.07 8.88
C GLY A 256 -14.59 -13.76 8.39
N LYS A 257 -15.73 -13.90 7.73
CA LYS A 257 -16.42 -12.82 7.02
C LYS A 257 -17.07 -11.82 7.98
N THR A 258 -17.33 -12.25 9.21
CA THR A 258 -17.97 -11.42 10.22
C THR A 258 -16.95 -10.68 11.09
N PRO A 259 -17.28 -9.49 11.62
CA PRO A 259 -16.41 -8.77 12.54
C PRO A 259 -16.00 -9.60 13.77
N ASP A 260 -16.92 -10.41 14.29
CA ASP A 260 -16.70 -11.29 15.44
C ASP A 260 -15.63 -12.34 15.17
N GLU A 261 -15.71 -13.04 14.05
CA GLU A 261 -14.72 -14.07 13.67
C GLU A 261 -13.36 -13.44 13.41
N ALA A 262 -13.33 -12.32 12.69
CA ALA A 262 -12.09 -11.62 12.37
C ALA A 262 -11.36 -11.14 13.62
N ILE A 263 -12.07 -10.57 14.60
CA ILE A 263 -11.46 -10.12 15.86
C ILE A 263 -11.05 -11.29 16.75
N LYS A 264 -11.87 -12.33 16.87
CA LYS A 264 -11.51 -13.52 17.66
C LYS A 264 -10.22 -14.14 17.14
N ALA A 265 -10.10 -14.30 15.82
CA ALA A 265 -8.88 -14.76 15.20
C ALA A 265 -7.73 -13.78 15.44
N TYR A 266 -7.95 -12.47 15.27
CA TYR A 266 -6.90 -11.47 15.47
C TYR A 266 -6.33 -11.46 16.89
N VAL A 267 -7.19 -11.51 17.91
CA VAL A 267 -6.79 -11.62 19.32
C VAL A 267 -6.06 -12.94 19.58
N HIS A 268 -6.52 -14.05 18.99
CA HIS A 268 -5.85 -15.34 19.11
C HIS A 268 -4.42 -15.30 18.57
N TYR A 269 -4.22 -14.73 17.37
CA TYR A 269 -2.88 -14.55 16.79
C TYR A 269 -2.03 -13.56 17.61
N GLU A 270 -2.58 -12.44 18.08
CA GLU A 270 -1.83 -11.51 18.96
C GLU A 270 -1.35 -12.19 20.26
N ASN A 271 -2.13 -13.11 20.82
CA ASN A 271 -1.74 -13.88 22.00
C ASN A 271 -0.69 -14.96 21.71
N GLN A 272 -0.77 -15.62 20.54
CA GLN A 272 0.22 -16.61 20.11
C GLN A 272 1.55 -15.97 19.71
N PHE A 273 1.50 -14.80 19.09
CA PHE A 273 2.63 -14.05 18.56
C PHE A 273 2.74 -12.68 19.24
N PRO A 274 3.13 -12.66 20.53
CA PRO A 274 3.14 -11.44 21.33
C PRO A 274 4.24 -10.46 20.90
N ALA A 275 3.95 -9.16 21.01
CA ALA A 275 4.86 -8.09 20.61
C ALA A 275 6.13 -8.03 21.47
N GLU A 276 6.08 -8.49 22.72
CA GLU A 276 7.21 -8.61 23.63
C GLU A 276 8.27 -9.62 23.12
N LYS A 277 7.85 -10.55 22.26
CA LYS A 277 8.73 -11.50 21.56
C LYS A 277 9.12 -11.01 20.16
N HIS A 278 8.93 -9.72 19.85
CA HIS A 278 9.24 -9.09 18.57
C HIS A 278 8.35 -9.57 17.40
N PHE A 279 7.17 -10.12 17.68
CA PHE A 279 6.20 -10.39 16.62
C PHE A 279 5.29 -9.18 16.35
N GLU A 280 4.91 -9.03 15.10
CA GLU A 280 3.92 -8.09 14.63
C GLU A 280 2.78 -8.85 13.96
N VAL A 281 1.60 -8.78 14.57
CA VAL A 281 0.36 -9.29 14.00
C VAL A 281 -0.45 -8.12 13.45
N VAL A 282 -0.97 -8.26 12.23
CA VAL A 282 -1.72 -7.21 11.54
C VAL A 282 -2.96 -7.80 10.89
N LEU A 283 -4.09 -7.12 11.08
CA LEU A 283 -5.33 -7.39 10.35
C LEU A 283 -5.51 -6.37 9.21
N ILE A 284 -5.51 -6.86 7.98
CA ILE A 284 -5.65 -6.06 6.75
C ILE A 284 -6.86 -6.55 5.97
N GLY A 285 -7.77 -5.65 5.61
CA GLY A 285 -8.89 -5.97 4.73
C GLY A 285 -8.67 -5.41 3.33
N SER A 286 -8.93 -6.21 2.30
CA SER A 286 -9.01 -5.74 0.91
C SER A 286 -9.87 -6.67 0.06
N SER A 287 -10.38 -6.16 -1.06
CA SER A 287 -11.11 -6.97 -2.05
C SER A 287 -10.19 -7.92 -2.83
N HIS A 288 -8.90 -7.57 -2.95
CA HIS A 288 -7.90 -8.36 -3.67
C HIS A 288 -6.60 -8.49 -2.88
N VAL A 289 -6.01 -9.68 -2.82
CA VAL A 289 -4.73 -9.92 -2.12
C VAL A 289 -3.57 -9.18 -2.78
N ALA A 290 -3.64 -8.98 -4.11
CA ALA A 290 -2.67 -8.17 -4.85
C ALA A 290 -2.58 -6.74 -4.28
N THR A 291 -3.70 -6.20 -3.78
CA THR A 291 -3.74 -4.88 -3.14
C THR A 291 -3.07 -4.89 -1.77
N VAL A 292 -3.17 -5.98 -1.01
CA VAL A 292 -2.42 -6.14 0.25
C VAL A 292 -0.92 -6.08 -0.01
N ARG A 293 -0.43 -6.77 -1.05
CA ARG A 293 1.00 -6.71 -1.46
C ARG A 293 1.42 -5.30 -1.85
N LYS A 294 0.57 -4.54 -2.55
CA LYS A 294 0.90 -3.15 -2.96
C LYS A 294 0.84 -2.16 -1.79
N THR A 295 -0.09 -2.34 -0.87
CA THR A 295 -0.33 -1.41 0.24
C THR A 295 0.52 -1.68 1.48
N HIS A 296 1.05 -2.89 1.64
CA HIS A 296 1.80 -3.34 2.82
C HIS A 296 2.93 -4.29 2.41
N SER A 297 3.74 -3.89 1.43
CA SER A 297 4.80 -4.75 0.84
C SER A 297 5.88 -5.13 1.85
N HIS A 298 6.15 -4.28 2.85
CA HIS A 298 7.20 -4.53 3.85
C HIS A 298 7.01 -5.83 4.67
N TYR A 299 5.78 -6.38 4.77
CA TYR A 299 5.57 -7.66 5.46
C TYR A 299 5.91 -8.89 4.62
N PHE A 300 6.01 -8.76 3.29
CA PHE A 300 6.22 -9.90 2.38
C PHE A 300 7.70 -10.23 2.13
N GLY A 301 8.59 -9.68 2.95
CA GLY A 301 10.03 -9.88 2.86
C GLY A 301 10.75 -8.67 2.29
N ILE A 302 12.08 -8.69 2.45
CA ILE A 302 13.00 -7.68 1.93
C ILE A 302 13.79 -8.37 0.82
N GLU A 303 13.62 -7.91 -0.43
CA GLU A 303 14.24 -8.54 -1.61
C GLU A 303 15.78 -8.51 -1.55
N ASP A 304 16.36 -7.51 -0.89
CA ASP A 304 17.81 -7.37 -0.74
C ASP A 304 18.17 -6.63 0.56
N TYR A 305 18.85 -7.31 1.49
CA TYR A 305 19.37 -6.70 2.73
C TYR A 305 20.71 -5.97 2.51
N GLU A 306 21.40 -6.19 1.40
CA GLU A 306 22.62 -5.45 1.07
C GLU A 306 22.31 -4.02 0.62
N LYS A 307 21.13 -3.80 0.02
CA LYS A 307 20.56 -2.47 -0.25
C LYS A 307 19.57 -2.04 0.84
N ILE A 308 20.12 -1.71 2.01
CA ILE A 308 19.33 -1.20 3.16
C ILE A 308 18.63 0.11 2.80
N LEU A 309 19.37 1.03 2.17
CA LEU A 309 18.88 2.34 1.72
C LEU A 309 19.09 2.48 0.22
N GLU A 310 18.23 3.27 -0.41
CA GLU A 310 18.28 3.53 -1.85
C GLU A 310 18.77 4.96 -2.10
N ASN A 311 19.58 5.16 -3.15
CA ASN A 311 19.88 6.53 -3.61
C ASN A 311 18.67 7.09 -4.37
N LEU A 312 18.71 8.36 -4.74
CA LEU A 312 17.56 8.99 -5.39
C LEU A 312 17.24 8.36 -6.76
N ASP A 313 18.24 8.02 -7.56
CA ASP A 313 18.03 7.43 -8.88
C ASP A 313 17.49 5.99 -8.79
N GLU A 314 17.99 5.20 -7.83
CA GLU A 314 17.45 3.89 -7.47
C GLU A 314 15.99 4.00 -6.99
N SER A 315 15.68 5.00 -6.17
CA SER A 315 14.31 5.27 -5.74
C SER A 315 13.41 5.64 -6.92
N ILE A 316 13.94 6.42 -7.89
CA ILE A 316 13.24 6.78 -9.13
C ILE A 316 12.98 5.55 -10.01
N GLU A 317 13.96 4.66 -10.13
CA GLU A 317 13.76 3.36 -10.79
C GLU A 317 12.78 2.48 -10.01
N GLY A 318 12.79 2.53 -8.68
CA GLY A 318 11.78 1.97 -7.79
C GLY A 318 10.39 2.48 -8.12
N PHE A 319 10.21 3.79 -8.34
CA PHE A 319 8.93 4.37 -8.78
C PHE A 319 8.49 3.82 -10.14
N ARG A 320 9.42 3.74 -11.09
CA ARG A 320 9.17 3.26 -12.46
C ARG A 320 8.90 1.77 -12.54
N SER A 321 9.51 0.96 -11.67
CA SER A 321 9.28 -0.49 -11.57
C SER A 321 8.04 -0.81 -10.75
N VAL A 322 7.72 -0.01 -9.73
CA VAL A 322 6.42 -0.04 -9.04
C VAL A 322 5.31 0.39 -10.02
N GLY A 323 5.60 1.34 -10.91
CA GLY A 323 4.82 1.73 -12.10
C GLY A 323 5.07 0.90 -13.36
N ALA A 324 5.77 -0.24 -13.26
CA ALA A 324 5.76 -1.20 -14.36
C ALA A 324 4.30 -1.59 -14.55
N ILE A 325 3.86 -1.53 -15.80
CA ILE A 325 2.60 -2.05 -16.31
C ILE A 325 2.02 -3.05 -15.32
N ASP A 326 0.86 -2.70 -14.76
CA ASP A 326 0.22 -3.52 -13.73
C ASP A 326 0.06 -4.96 -14.24
N VAL A 327 -0.06 -5.91 -13.32
CA VAL A 327 -0.04 -7.35 -13.66
C VAL A 327 -1.05 -7.69 -14.75
N SER A 328 -2.24 -7.08 -14.73
CA SER A 328 -3.28 -7.25 -15.74
C SER A 328 -2.81 -6.73 -17.10
N SER A 329 -2.30 -5.50 -17.15
CA SER A 329 -1.77 -4.90 -18.37
C SER A 329 -0.58 -5.69 -18.93
N ARG A 330 0.29 -6.28 -18.07
CA ARG A 330 1.46 -7.06 -18.50
C ARG A 330 1.05 -8.42 -19.03
N GLN A 331 0.04 -9.04 -18.41
CA GLN A 331 -0.57 -10.27 -18.91
C GLN A 331 -1.19 -10.06 -20.29
N VAL A 332 -1.92 -8.96 -20.50
CA VAL A 332 -2.51 -8.63 -21.81
C VAL A 332 -1.41 -8.44 -22.86
N LEU A 333 -0.39 -7.63 -22.57
CA LEU A 333 0.72 -7.41 -23.49
C LEU A 333 1.48 -8.70 -23.79
N LEU A 334 1.82 -9.51 -22.79
CA LEU A 334 2.53 -10.78 -22.97
C LEU A 334 1.72 -11.77 -23.81
N LYS A 335 0.39 -11.84 -23.62
CA LYS A 335 -0.48 -12.73 -24.42
C LYS A 335 -0.58 -12.28 -25.86
N LEU A 336 -0.74 -10.98 -26.10
CA LEU A 336 -0.74 -10.44 -27.47
C LEU A 336 0.63 -10.61 -28.14
N TYR A 337 1.71 -10.49 -27.37
CA TYR A 337 3.08 -10.63 -27.82
C TYR A 337 3.39 -12.07 -28.25
N THR A 338 3.12 -13.04 -27.37
CA THR A 338 3.35 -14.48 -27.62
C THR A 338 2.47 -15.05 -28.72
N LYS A 339 1.28 -14.48 -28.97
CA LYS A 339 0.39 -14.86 -30.08
C LYS A 339 0.64 -14.06 -31.35
N HIS A 340 1.61 -13.14 -31.34
CA HIS A 340 1.98 -12.29 -32.47
C HIS A 340 0.79 -11.48 -33.04
N PHE A 341 0.00 -10.84 -32.17
CA PHE A 341 -1.04 -9.89 -32.57
C PHE A 341 -0.46 -8.48 -32.66
N TRP A 342 -0.05 -8.07 -33.86
CA TRP A 342 0.61 -6.80 -34.13
C TRP A 342 -0.03 -6.06 -35.30
N GLY A 343 -0.26 -4.75 -35.16
CA GLY A 343 -0.76 -3.89 -36.24
C GLY A 343 -2.09 -4.38 -36.80
N GLN A 344 -2.09 -4.75 -38.09
CA GLN A 344 -3.29 -5.24 -38.79
C GLN A 344 -3.79 -6.60 -38.29
N LYS A 345 -2.96 -7.37 -37.59
CA LYS A 345 -3.35 -8.65 -37.01
C LYS A 345 -3.88 -8.43 -35.60
N SER A 346 -5.20 -8.26 -35.49
CA SER A 346 -5.91 -7.97 -34.25
C SER A 346 -6.71 -9.18 -33.71
N VAL A 347 -7.17 -9.08 -32.47
CA VAL A 347 -7.98 -10.09 -31.79
C VAL A 347 -9.20 -9.45 -31.15
N ALA A 348 -10.35 -10.11 -31.25
CA ALA A 348 -11.57 -9.64 -30.60
C ALA A 348 -11.42 -9.61 -29.07
N GLN A 349 -11.99 -8.58 -28.44
CA GLN A 349 -11.96 -8.40 -27.00
C GLN A 349 -12.63 -9.56 -26.25
N GLU A 350 -13.70 -10.13 -26.79
CA GLU A 350 -14.32 -11.35 -26.26
C GLU A 350 -13.37 -12.54 -26.28
N THR A 351 -12.56 -12.69 -27.33
CA THR A 351 -11.57 -13.77 -27.41
C THR A 351 -10.46 -13.58 -26.38
N LEU A 352 -10.02 -12.35 -26.13
CA LEU A 352 -9.11 -12.05 -25.03
C LEU A 352 -9.74 -12.42 -23.69
N ARG A 353 -10.97 -11.97 -23.43
CA ARG A 353 -11.70 -12.24 -22.19
C ARG A 353 -11.90 -13.74 -21.95
N ASN A 354 -12.32 -14.46 -22.99
CA ASN A 354 -12.79 -15.83 -22.87
C ASN A 354 -11.71 -16.87 -23.12
N HIS A 355 -10.53 -16.53 -23.65
CA HIS A 355 -9.51 -17.53 -24.00
C HIS A 355 -8.08 -17.17 -23.59
N PHE A 356 -7.68 -15.89 -23.68
CA PHE A 356 -6.27 -15.54 -23.49
C PHE A 356 -5.95 -14.83 -22.17
N CYS A 357 -6.90 -14.06 -21.65
CA CYS A 357 -6.79 -13.18 -20.49
C CYS A 357 -7.92 -13.42 -19.48
N ARG A 358 -8.34 -14.69 -19.29
CA ARG A 358 -9.42 -15.09 -18.37
C ARG A 358 -9.20 -14.64 -16.92
N GLU A 359 -7.93 -14.44 -16.55
CA GLU A 359 -7.51 -14.08 -15.19
C GLU A 359 -7.38 -12.56 -14.99
N VAL A 360 -7.59 -11.76 -16.05
CA VAL A 360 -7.51 -10.30 -15.99
C VAL A 360 -8.86 -9.73 -15.56
N HIS A 361 -8.94 -9.30 -14.30
CA HIS A 361 -10.11 -8.58 -13.77
C HIS A 361 -10.18 -7.18 -14.37
N ASN A 362 -11.37 -6.76 -14.81
CA ASN A 362 -11.60 -5.48 -15.49
C ASN A 362 -10.78 -5.28 -16.78
N LEU A 363 -10.85 -6.27 -17.67
CA LEU A 363 -10.15 -6.26 -18.97
C LEU A 363 -10.48 -5.02 -19.81
N ASP A 364 -11.69 -4.47 -19.71
CA ASP A 364 -12.12 -3.36 -20.55
C ASP A 364 -11.35 -2.08 -20.19
N ALA A 365 -11.30 -1.74 -18.89
CA ALA A 365 -10.49 -0.64 -18.39
C ALA A 365 -8.99 -0.85 -18.66
N THR A 366 -8.52 -2.11 -18.57
CA THR A 366 -7.12 -2.47 -18.87
C THR A 366 -6.78 -2.21 -20.33
N LEU A 367 -7.65 -2.58 -21.26
CA LEU A 367 -7.48 -2.33 -22.69
C LEU A 367 -7.56 -0.85 -23.01
N ASP A 368 -8.49 -0.11 -22.40
CA ASP A 368 -8.60 1.34 -22.55
C ASP A 368 -7.31 2.05 -22.13
N LYS A 369 -6.77 1.67 -20.97
CA LYS A 369 -5.50 2.18 -20.44
C LYS A 369 -4.34 1.91 -21.39
N LEU A 370 -4.19 0.67 -21.88
CA LEU A 370 -3.11 0.31 -22.79
C LEU A 370 -3.22 1.01 -24.17
N VAL A 371 -4.44 1.30 -24.62
CA VAL A 371 -4.68 2.12 -25.83
C VAL A 371 -4.31 3.59 -25.56
N GLN A 372 -4.67 4.16 -24.41
CA GLN A 372 -4.29 5.52 -24.02
C GLN A 372 -2.77 5.69 -23.86
N GLN A 373 -2.08 4.65 -23.39
CA GLN A 373 -0.62 4.58 -23.31
C GLN A 373 0.06 4.38 -24.67
N GLY A 374 -0.71 4.18 -25.75
CA GLY A 374 -0.18 3.98 -27.10
C GLY A 374 0.47 2.60 -27.33
N LEU A 375 0.30 1.65 -26.40
CA LEU A 375 0.86 0.31 -26.50
C LEU A 375 -0.06 -0.64 -27.30
N LEU A 376 -1.36 -0.36 -27.34
CA LEU A 376 -2.35 -1.05 -28.16
C LEU A 376 -2.97 -0.15 -29.22
N LEU A 377 -3.43 -0.78 -30.30
CA LEU A 377 -4.31 -0.19 -31.31
C LEU A 377 -5.71 -0.78 -31.15
N ARG A 378 -6.72 0.07 -31.30
CA ARG A 378 -8.14 -0.30 -31.31
C ARG A 378 -8.92 0.65 -32.22
N GLU A 379 -9.76 0.11 -33.09
CA GLU A 379 -10.50 0.91 -34.09
C GLU A 379 -11.71 1.64 -33.49
N TYR A 380 -12.40 1.03 -32.52
CA TYR A 380 -13.55 1.61 -31.83
C TYR A 380 -13.70 0.96 -30.43
N ALA A 381 -14.43 1.60 -29.52
CA ALA A 381 -14.66 1.07 -28.17
C ALA A 381 -15.32 -0.32 -28.22
N GLY A 382 -14.75 -1.31 -27.51
CA GLY A 382 -15.20 -2.70 -27.58
C GLY A 382 -14.71 -3.50 -28.81
N GLY A 383 -14.02 -2.85 -29.74
CA GLY A 383 -13.51 -3.45 -30.97
C GLY A 383 -12.26 -4.32 -30.78
N PRO A 384 -11.80 -4.99 -31.85
CA PRO A 384 -10.60 -5.82 -31.79
C PRO A 384 -9.34 -4.99 -31.52
N VAL A 385 -8.39 -5.60 -30.81
CA VAL A 385 -7.15 -4.95 -30.35
C VAL A 385 -5.91 -5.64 -30.89
N SER A 386 -4.82 -4.89 -31.07
CA SER A 386 -3.50 -5.40 -31.44
C SER A 386 -2.39 -4.58 -30.81
N LEU A 387 -1.17 -5.13 -30.74
CA LEU A 387 0.00 -4.37 -30.30
C LEU A 387 0.38 -3.30 -31.32
N ASN A 388 0.72 -2.11 -30.82
CA ASN A 388 1.16 -1.01 -31.65
C ASN A 388 2.60 -1.24 -32.14
N ILE A 389 2.77 -1.45 -33.44
CA ILE A 389 4.10 -1.67 -34.07
C ILE A 389 5.04 -0.49 -33.79
N LYS A 390 4.53 0.74 -33.66
CA LYS A 390 5.35 1.93 -33.38
C LYS A 390 5.92 1.93 -31.96
N ALA A 391 5.30 1.22 -31.02
CA ALA A 391 5.74 1.09 -29.63
C ALA A 391 6.54 -0.20 -29.38
N ARG A 392 7.00 -0.91 -30.44
CA ARG A 392 7.61 -2.24 -30.32
C ARG A 392 8.81 -2.31 -29.38
N ALA A 393 9.74 -1.36 -29.47
CA ALA A 393 10.93 -1.33 -28.61
C ALA A 393 10.60 -1.08 -27.12
N GLU A 394 9.46 -0.47 -26.84
CA GLU A 394 8.95 -0.28 -25.48
C GLU A 394 8.25 -1.55 -25.00
N ILE A 395 7.36 -2.11 -25.83
CA ILE A 395 6.66 -3.37 -25.55
C ILE A 395 7.65 -4.51 -25.31
N ASP A 396 8.73 -4.61 -26.09
CA ASP A 396 9.78 -5.61 -25.94
C ASP A 396 10.42 -5.54 -24.54
N LYS A 397 10.65 -4.34 -23.99
CA LYS A 397 11.20 -4.14 -22.62
C LYS A 397 10.19 -4.47 -21.51
N LEU A 398 8.90 -4.42 -21.82
CA LEU A 398 7.81 -4.63 -20.88
C LEU A 398 7.39 -6.10 -20.79
N VAL A 399 7.66 -6.88 -21.84
CA VAL A 399 7.33 -8.30 -21.93
C VAL A 399 8.55 -9.23 -21.83
N SER A 400 9.78 -8.69 -21.95
CA SER A 400 11.01 -9.31 -21.43
C SER A 400 10.98 -9.39 -19.92
#